data_AF-A0A445HPK1-F1
#
_entry.id   AF-A0A445HPK1-F1
#
_cell.length_a   1.000
_cell.length_b   1.000
_cell.length_c   1.000
_cell.angle_alpha   90.00
_cell.angle_beta   90.00
_cell.angle_gamma   90.00
#
_symmetry.space_group_name_H-M   'P 1'
#
loop_
_entity.id
_entity.type
_entity.pdbx_description
1 polymer ?
#
loop_
_entity_poly.entity_id
_entity_poly.type
_entity_poly.pdbx_seq_one_letter_code
_entity_poly.pdbx_strand_id
1 'polypeptide(L)'
;MAWANKRGDSKNAGFMRMLVVVLLVLLSGFWCVSGVKEGKRNAYAMMMYVGTPRDYEFYIAIRVLLKSLATLNAEVDLVVIASLDVPPRWIRALTSNYSYKH
;
A
#
# COMPACT_ATOMS: atom_id res chain seq x y z
N MET A 1 -66.36 -8.94 34.34
CA MET A 1 -65.75 -8.28 33.16
C MET A 1 -65.20 -6.93 33.60
N ALA A 2 -63.88 -6.73 33.57
CA ALA A 2 -63.22 -5.42 33.43
C ALA A 2 -61.71 -5.61 33.62
N TRP A 3 -61.02 -6.01 32.54
CA TRP A 3 -59.56 -6.05 32.47
C TRP A 3 -59.07 -4.60 32.27
N ALA A 4 -58.33 -4.07 33.24
CA ALA A 4 -57.80 -2.70 33.17
C ALA A 4 -56.61 -2.66 32.19
N ASN A 5 -56.89 -2.22 30.96
CA ASN A 5 -55.89 -2.02 29.92
C ASN A 5 -54.98 -0.85 30.29
N LYS A 6 -53.72 -1.17 30.64
CA LYS A 6 -52.68 -0.21 31.05
C LYS A 6 -52.26 0.58 29.80
N ARG A 7 -52.83 1.77 29.63
CA ARG A 7 -52.48 2.72 28.55
C ARG A 7 -50.99 3.04 28.62
N GLY A 8 -50.24 2.54 27.65
CA GLY A 8 -48.83 2.81 27.46
C GLY A 8 -48.58 4.30 27.26
N ASP A 9 -47.65 4.82 28.06
CA ASP A 9 -47.18 6.20 28.04
C ASP A 9 -46.41 6.48 26.74
N SER A 10 -47.09 7.09 25.77
CA SER A 10 -46.58 7.28 24.40
C SER A 10 -45.47 8.34 24.29
N LYS A 11 -45.24 9.14 25.34
CA LYS A 11 -44.19 10.17 25.35
C LYS A 11 -42.80 9.56 25.17
N ASN A 12 -42.60 8.37 25.74
CA ASN A 12 -41.32 7.66 25.69
C ASN A 12 -41.09 6.94 24.36
N ALA A 13 -42.14 6.69 23.57
CA ALA A 13 -42.03 6.00 22.27
C ALA A 13 -41.40 6.89 21.20
N GLY A 14 -41.72 8.19 21.19
CA GLY A 14 -41.06 9.17 20.32
C GLY A 14 -39.59 9.38 20.71
N PHE A 15 -39.32 9.45 22.01
CA PHE A 15 -37.97 9.59 22.56
C PHE A 15 -37.08 8.37 22.26
N MET A 16 -37.63 7.15 22.40
CA MET A 16 -36.95 5.90 22.02
C MET A 16 -36.62 5.86 20.54
N ARG A 17 -37.54 6.28 19.65
CA ARG A 17 -37.27 6.35 18.21
C ARG A 17 -36.15 7.35 17.90
N MET A 18 -36.15 8.50 18.56
CA MET A 18 -35.11 9.52 18.37
C MET A 18 -33.74 9.02 18.84
N LEU A 19 -33.68 8.35 19.98
CA LEU A 19 -32.44 7.74 20.49
C LEU A 19 -31.88 6.67 19.56
N VAL A 20 -32.74 5.83 18.98
CA VAL A 20 -32.31 4.78 18.03
C VAL A 20 -31.75 5.42 16.75
N VAL A 21 -32.35 6.49 16.25
CA VAL A 21 -31.84 7.21 15.06
C VAL A 21 -30.51 7.88 15.36
N VAL A 22 -30.36 8.53 16.53
CA VAL A 22 -29.08 9.14 16.94
C VAL A 22 -28.00 8.08 17.11
N LEU A 23 -28.32 6.93 17.70
CA LEU A 23 -27.38 5.82 17.85
C LEU A 23 -26.94 5.26 16.48
N LEU A 24 -27.89 5.11 15.54
CA LEU A 24 -27.58 4.68 14.17
C LEU A 24 -26.70 5.69 13.42
N VAL A 25 -26.97 6.99 13.59
CA VAL A 25 -26.15 8.06 13.01
C VAL A 25 -24.73 8.04 13.59
N LEU A 26 -24.60 7.90 14.91
CA LEU A 26 -23.29 7.83 15.58
C LEU A 26 -22.50 6.58 15.17
N LEU A 27 -23.16 5.42 15.01
CA LEU A 27 -22.52 4.19 14.53
C LEU A 27 -22.12 4.27 13.04
N SER A 28 -22.91 4.97 12.22
CA SER A 28 -22.59 5.17 10.80
C SER A 28 -21.41 6.14 10.57
N GLY A 29 -21.17 7.06 11.50
CA GLY A 29 -20.08 8.04 11.42
C GLY A 29 -18.69 7.48 11.70
N PHE A 30 -18.58 6.23 12.15
CA PHE A 30 -17.29 5.64 12.53
C PHE A 30 -16.52 4.98 11.37
N TRP A 31 -17.12 4.91 10.17
CA TRP A 31 -16.51 4.21 9.05
C TRP A 31 -15.96 5.16 7.98
N CYS A 32 -14.94 5.96 8.32
CA CYS A 32 -13.92 6.33 7.34
C CYS A 32 -12.69 6.97 8.02
N VAL A 33 -11.88 6.18 8.72
CA VAL A 33 -10.45 6.49 8.75
C VAL A 33 -9.81 5.52 7.77
N SER A 34 -9.73 5.96 6.51
CA SER A 34 -9.03 5.22 5.48
C SER A 34 -7.59 5.04 5.96
N GLY A 35 -7.20 3.79 6.20
CA GLY A 35 -5.83 3.46 6.53
C GLY A 35 -4.92 4.09 5.48
N VAL A 36 -4.10 5.04 5.90
CA VAL A 36 -2.95 5.47 5.12
C VAL A 36 -2.13 4.20 4.94
N LYS A 37 -2.19 3.60 3.75
CA LYS A 37 -1.18 2.65 3.33
C LYS A 37 0.10 3.46 3.36
N GLU A 38 0.87 3.29 4.42
CA GLU A 38 2.20 3.88 4.53
C GLU A 38 2.97 3.30 3.36
N GLY A 39 3.06 4.07 2.27
CA GLY A 39 3.77 3.67 1.07
C GLY A 39 5.19 3.27 1.45
N LYS A 40 5.81 2.37 0.67
CA LYS A 40 7.16 1.87 0.91
C LYS A 40 8.06 2.99 1.42
N ARG A 41 8.39 2.93 2.71
CA ARG A 41 8.98 4.06 3.45
C ARG A 41 10.45 4.27 3.06
N ASN A 42 11.06 3.24 2.47
CA ASN A 42 12.47 3.18 2.10
C ASN A 42 12.64 2.74 0.65
N ALA A 43 13.64 3.33 -0.01
CA ALA A 43 14.10 2.93 -1.33
C ALA A 43 15.60 2.65 -1.30
N TYR A 44 16.03 1.60 -2.02
CA TYR A 44 17.44 1.34 -2.26
C TYR A 44 17.80 1.79 -3.67
N ALA A 45 18.74 2.72 -3.74
CA ALA A 45 19.25 3.26 -4.99
C ALA A 45 20.61 2.64 -5.34
N MET A 46 20.81 2.29 -6.60
CA MET A 46 22.12 1.97 -7.19
C MET A 46 22.42 2.91 -8.34
N MET A 47 23.69 3.26 -8.51
CA MET A 47 24.17 3.98 -9.68
C MET A 47 24.83 3.02 -10.66
N MET A 48 24.55 3.22 -11.94
CA MET A 48 25.14 2.50 -13.05
C MET A 48 25.71 3.49 -14.05
N TYR A 49 26.98 3.37 -14.36
CA TYR A 49 27.66 4.20 -15.36
C TYR A 49 28.54 3.31 -16.23
N VAL A 50 28.89 3.83 -17.41
CA VAL A 50 29.77 3.17 -18.37
C VAL A 50 30.89 4.14 -18.74
N GLY A 51 32.08 3.60 -19.00
CA GLY A 51 33.32 4.33 -19.23
C GLY A 51 34.57 3.63 -18.70
N THR A 52 34.46 2.44 -18.11
CA THR A 52 35.60 1.68 -17.58
C THR A 52 35.65 0.25 -18.12
N PRO A 53 36.83 -0.38 -18.18
CA PRO A 53 36.93 -1.77 -18.63
C PRO A 53 36.13 -2.79 -17.79
N ARG A 54 35.65 -2.40 -16.59
CA ARG A 54 34.97 -3.27 -15.61
C ARG A 54 33.44 -3.07 -15.55
N ASP A 55 32.87 -2.30 -16.48
CA ASP A 55 31.45 -1.94 -16.41
C ASP A 55 30.51 -3.15 -16.53
N TYR A 56 30.94 -4.20 -17.24
CA TYR A 56 30.15 -5.42 -17.38
C TYR A 56 30.01 -6.17 -16.06
N GLU A 57 31.06 -6.22 -15.26
CA GLU A 57 31.07 -6.85 -13.95
C GLU A 57 30.16 -6.10 -12.98
N PHE A 58 30.15 -4.76 -13.04
CA PHE A 58 29.21 -3.95 -12.26
C PHE A 58 27.77 -4.17 -12.71
N TYR A 59 27.50 -4.29 -14.02
CA TYR A 59 26.19 -4.67 -14.53
C TYR A 59 25.73 -6.03 -13.96
N ILE A 60 26.62 -7.03 -13.96
CA ILE A 60 26.31 -8.35 -13.39
C ILE A 60 26.06 -8.26 -11.88
N ALA A 61 26.87 -7.49 -11.15
CA ALA A 61 26.70 -7.29 -9.71
C ALA A 61 25.34 -6.68 -9.37
N ILE A 62 24.89 -5.67 -10.12
CA ILE A 62 23.55 -5.08 -9.94
C ILE A 62 22.47 -6.14 -10.14
N ARG A 63 22.55 -6.97 -11.19
CA ARG A 63 21.55 -8.04 -11.42
C ARG A 63 21.49 -9.06 -10.29
N VAL A 64 22.64 -9.47 -9.77
CA VAL A 64 22.72 -10.40 -8.64
C VAL A 64 22.12 -9.77 -7.39
N LEU A 65 22.41 -8.50 -7.13
CA LEU A 65 21.90 -7.76 -5.98
C LEU A 65 20.38 -7.54 -6.04
N LEU A 66 19.84 -7.15 -7.21
CA LEU A 66 18.39 -7.04 -7.39
C LEU A 66 17.71 -8.41 -7.20
N LYS A 67 18.31 -9.50 -7.69
CA LYS A 67 17.78 -10.85 -7.51
C LYS A 67 17.82 -11.31 -6.05
N SER A 68 18.87 -10.97 -5.29
CA SER A 68 18.97 -11.32 -3.87
C SER A 68 17.95 -10.54 -3.04
N LEU A 69 17.81 -9.23 -3.27
CA LEU A 69 16.80 -8.40 -2.62
C LEU A 69 15.38 -8.89 -2.91
N ALA A 70 15.11 -9.29 -4.16
CA ALA A 70 13.84 -9.88 -4.53
C ALA A 70 13.57 -11.21 -3.80
N THR A 71 14.61 -11.98 -3.46
CA THR A 71 14.46 -13.24 -2.70
C THR A 71 14.23 -12.98 -1.22
N LEU A 72 14.83 -11.92 -0.67
CA LEU A 72 14.67 -11.50 0.73
C LEU A 72 13.31 -10.84 1.01
N ASN A 73 12.44 -10.71 0.00
CA ASN A 73 11.11 -10.12 0.09
C ASN A 73 11.12 -8.71 0.73
N ALA A 74 12.16 -7.93 0.41
CA ALA A 74 12.29 -6.58 0.93
C ALA A 74 11.15 -5.70 0.38
N GLU A 75 10.25 -5.23 1.25
CA GLU A 75 9.16 -4.32 0.93
C GLU A 75 9.66 -2.88 0.72
N VAL A 76 10.57 -2.71 -0.23
CA VAL A 76 11.24 -1.43 -0.53
C VAL A 76 11.20 -1.16 -2.02
N ASP A 77 11.33 0.10 -2.39
CA ASP A 77 11.47 0.46 -3.80
C ASP A 77 12.92 0.31 -4.24
N LEU A 78 13.16 -0.33 -5.39
CA LEU A 78 14.49 -0.48 -5.95
C LEU A 78 14.64 0.46 -7.13
N VAL A 79 15.63 1.33 -7.06
CA VAL A 79 15.90 2.36 -8.08
C VAL A 79 17.30 2.16 -8.62
N VAL A 80 17.45 2.11 -9.94
CA VAL A 80 18.76 2.12 -10.60
C VAL A 80 18.87 3.39 -11.43
N ILE A 81 19.82 4.24 -11.07
CA ILE A 81 20.13 5.50 -11.77
C ILE A 81 21.23 5.17 -12.79
N ALA A 82 20.88 5.21 -14.08
CA ALA A 82 21.80 4.89 -15.17
C ALA A 82 22.32 6.16 -15.86
N SER A 83 23.61 6.20 -16.19
CA SER A 83 24.19 7.23 -17.08
C SER A 83 23.70 7.04 -18.52
N LEU A 84 23.85 8.08 -19.35
CA LEU A 84 23.43 8.07 -20.75
C LEU A 84 24.17 7.02 -21.59
N ASP A 85 25.40 6.71 -21.22
CA ASP A 85 26.27 5.79 -21.95
C ASP A 85 25.95 4.31 -21.69
N VAL A 86 25.02 4.02 -20.77
CA VAL A 86 24.61 2.64 -20.47
C VAL A 86 23.89 2.03 -21.68
N PRO A 87 24.36 0.88 -22.20
CA PRO A 87 23.72 0.23 -23.33
C PRO A 87 22.22 -0.03 -23.09
N PRO A 88 21.32 0.37 -24.01
CA PRO A 88 19.87 0.19 -23.86
C PRO A 88 19.45 -1.26 -23.62
N ARG A 89 20.23 -2.21 -24.15
CA ARG A 89 20.02 -3.65 -23.94
C ARG A 89 20.14 -4.05 -22.47
N TRP A 90 21.02 -3.40 -21.70
CA TRP A 90 21.23 -3.66 -20.28
C TRP A 90 20.09 -3.11 -19.44
N ILE A 91 19.63 -1.89 -19.76
CA ILE A 91 18.46 -1.26 -19.15
C ILE A 91 17.23 -2.15 -19.33
N ARG A 92 16.94 -2.57 -20.57
CA ARG A 92 15.81 -3.48 -20.85
C ARG A 92 15.86 -4.77 -20.05
N ALA A 93 17.05 -5.38 -19.94
CA ALA A 93 17.23 -6.60 -19.17
C ALA A 93 17.05 -6.40 -17.65
N LEU A 94 17.37 -5.21 -17.11
CA LEU A 94 17.11 -4.88 -15.71
C LEU A 94 15.60 -4.69 -15.46
N THR A 95 14.92 -3.96 -16.36
CA THR A 95 13.47 -3.74 -16.26
C THR A 95 12.67 -5.03 -16.45
N SER A 96 13.03 -5.87 -17.43
CA SER A 96 12.29 -7.11 -17.73
C SER A 96 12.33 -8.12 -16.59
N ASN A 97 13.47 -8.24 -15.90
CA ASN A 97 13.60 -9.12 -14.74
C ASN A 97 12.70 -8.69 -13.58
N TYR A 98 12.43 -7.39 -13.45
CA TYR A 98 11.61 -6.86 -12.36
C TYR A 98 10.12 -6.89 -12.67
N SER A 99 9.74 -6.74 -13.94
CA SER A 99 8.34 -6.77 -14.39
C SER A 99 7.66 -8.13 -14.25
N TYR A 100 8.40 -9.22 -14.09
CA TYR A 100 7.84 -10.58 -13.99
C TYR A 100 7.40 -10.96 -12.57
N LYS A 101 7.73 -10.16 -11.55
CA LYS A 101 7.56 -10.51 -10.14
C LYS A 101 6.41 -9.79 -9.42
N HIS A 102 5.69 -8.92 -10.12
CA HIS A 102 4.52 -8.18 -9.63
C HIS A 102 3.30 -8.47 -10.49
#